data_AF-A0A8T5LEB1-F1
#
_entry.id   AF-A0A8T5LEB1-F1
#
_cell.length_a   1.000
_cell.length_b   1.000
_cell.length_c   1.000
_cell.angle_alpha   90.00
_cell.angle_beta   90.00
_cell.angle_gamma   90.00
#
_symmetry.space_group_name_H-M   'P 1'
#
loop_
_entity.id
_entity.type
_entity.pdbx_description
1 polymer ?
#
loop_
_entity_poly.entity_id
_entity_poly.type
_entity_poly.pdbx_seq_one_letter_code
_entity_poly.pdbx_strand_id
1 'polypeptide(L)'
;MTIQLKVDDKDLSEKSLEAIEVARKAGKLKRGANEVTKAVERNTAKLVVIAKDTQPEEGVMHLPILCEEKNIPCIGTDSKTEL
;
A
#
# COMPACT_ATOMS: atom_id res chain seq x y z
N MET A 1 -15.82 -2.29 15.39
CA MET A 1 -14.41 -2.51 15.05
C MET A 1 -14.06 -1.44 14.02
N THR A 2 -13.55 -0.31 14.49
CA THR A 2 -13.28 0.85 13.64
C THR A 2 -11.95 0.61 12.93
N ILE A 3 -12.00 0.63 11.61
CA ILE A 3 -10.87 0.39 10.72
C ILE A 3 -9.85 1.53 10.95
N GLN A 4 -8.71 1.23 11.57
CA GLN A 4 -7.61 2.17 11.69
C GLN A 4 -6.83 2.18 10.38
N LEU A 5 -7.39 2.82 9.35
CA LEU A 5 -6.55 3.45 8.33
C LEU A 5 -5.79 4.56 9.08
N LYS A 6 -4.53 4.30 9.43
CA LYS A 6 -3.63 5.30 10.01
C LYS A 6 -3.30 6.35 8.94
N VAL A 7 -4.24 7.23 8.69
CA VAL A 7 -4.12 8.38 7.78
C VAL A 7 -4.39 9.62 8.60
N ASP A 8 -3.53 9.90 9.58
CA ASP A 8 -3.59 11.16 10.34
C ASP A 8 -2.22 11.68 10.79
N ASP A 9 -1.15 10.89 10.65
CA ASP A 9 0.21 11.35 10.97
C ASP A 9 0.95 11.65 9.66
N LYS A 10 1.13 12.93 9.37
CA LYS A 10 1.92 13.41 8.21
C LYS A 10 3.30 12.74 8.16
N ASP A 11 3.87 12.47 9.34
CA ASP A 11 5.07 11.66 9.58
C ASP A 11 5.03 10.25 8.98
N LEU A 12 3.89 9.56 9.05
CA LEU A 12 3.74 8.19 8.53
C LEU A 12 3.68 8.18 7.00
N SER A 13 3.02 9.18 6.41
CA SER A 13 3.02 9.37 4.96
C SER A 13 4.43 9.64 4.46
N GLU A 14 5.15 10.60 5.05
CA GLU A 14 6.53 10.94 4.69
C GLU A 14 7.48 9.73 4.81
N LYS A 15 7.41 8.98 5.93
CA LYS A 15 8.22 7.75 6.11
C LYS A 15 7.87 6.66 5.10
N SER A 16 6.60 6.53 4.72
CA SER A 16 6.19 5.57 3.70
C SER A 16 6.74 5.92 2.32
N LEU A 17 6.78 7.21 1.97
CA LEU A 17 7.38 7.71 0.74
C LEU A 17 8.89 7.45 0.70
N GLU A 18 9.60 7.71 1.80
CA GLU A 18 11.03 7.37 1.93
C GLU A 18 11.27 5.87 1.76
N ALA A 19 10.44 5.03 2.40
CA ALA A 19 10.53 3.57 2.27
C ALA A 19 10.29 3.11 0.83
N ILE A 20 9.35 3.74 0.10
CA ILE A 20 9.11 3.49 -1.32
C ILE A 20 10.34 3.89 -2.14
N GLU A 21 10.95 5.05 -1.89
CA GLU A 21 12.17 5.46 -2.60
C GLU A 21 13.32 4.49 -2.41
N VAL A 22 13.54 4.01 -1.18
CA VAL A 22 14.56 3.02 -0.87
C VAL A 22 14.26 1.70 -1.59
N ALA A 23 13.01 1.24 -1.55
CA ALA A 23 12.58 0.03 -2.26
C ALA A 23 12.71 0.15 -3.78
N ARG A 24 12.47 1.35 -4.33
CA ARG A 24 12.65 1.69 -5.74
C ARG A 24 14.12 1.60 -6.13
N LYS A 25 15.02 2.22 -5.35
CA LYS A 25 16.48 2.15 -5.55
C LYS A 25 16.99 0.71 -5.44
N ALA A 26 16.40 -0.09 -4.56
CA ALA A 26 16.74 -1.51 -4.39
C ALA A 26 16.13 -2.44 -5.47
N GLY A 27 15.28 -1.93 -6.38
CA GLY A 27 14.61 -2.74 -7.41
C GLY A 27 13.57 -3.72 -6.89
N LYS A 28 13.12 -3.57 -5.62
CA LYS A 28 12.16 -4.46 -4.96
C LYS A 28 10.73 -3.90 -4.96
N LEU A 29 10.51 -2.79 -5.64
CA LEU A 29 9.20 -2.16 -5.75
C LEU A 29 8.33 -2.88 -6.78
N LYS A 30 7.11 -3.26 -6.37
CA LYS A 30 6.07 -3.80 -7.25
C LYS A 30 4.95 -2.77 -7.37
N ARG A 31 4.54 -2.47 -8.60
CA ARG A 31 3.53 -1.45 -8.91
C ARG A 31 2.37 -2.09 -9.66
N GLY A 32 1.15 -1.63 -9.37
CA GLY A 32 -0.09 -2.09 -10.00
C GLY A 32 -0.87 -3.10 -9.15
N ALA A 33 -2.20 -2.98 -9.17
CA ALA A 33 -3.12 -3.76 -8.34
C ALA A 33 -2.90 -5.28 -8.45
N ASN A 34 -2.70 -5.80 -9.66
CA ASN A 34 -2.50 -7.24 -9.89
C ASN A 34 -1.22 -7.79 -9.25
N GLU A 35 -0.11 -7.05 -9.36
CA GLU A 35 1.17 -7.47 -8.79
C GLU A 35 1.17 -7.34 -7.27
N VAL A 36 0.52 -6.29 -6.75
CA VAL A 36 0.33 -6.10 -5.31
C VAL A 36 -0.53 -7.23 -4.73
N THR A 37 -1.65 -7.57 -5.37
CA THR A 37 -2.53 -8.67 -4.94
C THR A 37 -1.75 -9.98 -4.85
N LYS A 38 -1.00 -10.34 -5.90
CA LYS A 38 -0.16 -11.55 -5.89
C LYS A 38 0.90 -11.53 -4.78
N ALA A 39 1.51 -10.38 -4.50
CA ALA A 39 2.52 -10.25 -3.46
C ALA A 39 1.94 -10.41 -2.06
N VAL A 40 0.72 -9.91 -1.83
CA VAL A 40 -0.04 -10.07 -0.59
C VAL A 40 -0.50 -11.52 -0.41
N GLU A 41 -1.06 -12.13 -1.44
CA GLU A 41 -1.50 -13.54 -1.40
C GLU A 41 -0.34 -14.49 -1.06
N ARG A 42 0.82 -14.27 -1.70
CA ARG A 42 2.07 -15.02 -1.49
C ARG A 42 2.82 -14.64 -0.22
N ASN A 43 2.32 -13.66 0.54
CA ASN A 43 2.95 -13.17 1.77
C ASN A 43 4.41 -12.71 1.57
N THR A 44 4.71 -12.13 0.41
CA THR A 44 6.02 -11.55 0.08
C THR A 44 6.02 -10.03 0.20
N ALA A 45 4.84 -9.41 0.22
CA ALA A 45 4.66 -7.99 0.50
C ALA A 45 4.97 -7.70 1.98
N LYS A 46 5.83 -6.72 2.23
CA LYS A 46 6.17 -6.22 3.58
C LYS A 46 5.44 -4.92 3.94
N LEU A 47 5.00 -4.19 2.93
CA LEU A 47 4.28 -2.93 3.03
C LEU A 47 3.46 -2.78 1.75
N VAL A 48 2.21 -2.37 1.87
CA VAL A 48 1.39 -1.97 0.71
C VAL A 48 0.97 -0.52 0.90
N VAL A 49 1.08 0.26 -0.17
CA VAL A 49 0.60 1.64 -0.19
C VAL A 49 -0.46 1.74 -1.27
N ILE A 50 -1.63 2.25 -0.91
CA ILE A 50 -2.82 2.35 -1.75
C ILE A 50 -3.14 3.82 -1.91
N ALA A 51 -3.19 4.31 -3.14
CA ALA A 51 -3.65 5.66 -3.41
C ALA A 51 -5.18 5.71 -3.56
N LYS A 52 -5.82 6.70 -2.95
CA LYS A 52 -7.27 6.89 -3.03
C LYS A 52 -7.75 7.33 -4.42
N ASP A 53 -6.89 7.99 -5.20
CA ASP A 53 -7.16 8.39 -6.59
C ASP A 53 -6.93 7.25 -7.61
N THR A 54 -6.76 6.00 -7.16
CA THR A 54 -6.52 4.87 -8.06
C THR A 54 -7.81 4.49 -8.79
N GLN A 55 -7.79 4.55 -10.12
CA GLN A 55 -8.87 4.05 -10.97
C GLN A 55 -8.43 2.76 -11.70
N PRO A 56 -9.27 1.71 -11.74
CA PRO A 56 -10.58 1.58 -11.10
C PRO A 56 -10.47 1.27 -9.60
N GLU A 57 -11.39 1.83 -8.80
CA GLU A 57 -11.44 1.64 -7.34
C GLU A 57 -11.68 0.18 -6.96
N GLU A 58 -12.42 -0.56 -7.79
CA GLU A 58 -12.70 -1.99 -7.65
C GLU A 58 -11.42 -2.84 -7.52
N GLY A 59 -10.34 -2.44 -8.19
CA GLY A 59 -9.07 -3.16 -8.16
C GLY A 59 -8.25 -2.95 -6.90
N VAL A 60 -8.62 -2.00 -6.03
CA VAL A 60 -7.91 -1.71 -4.78
C VAL A 60 -8.75 -1.95 -3.53
N MET A 61 -10.08 -2.05 -3.65
CA MET A 61 -10.99 -2.28 -2.52
C MET A 61 -10.73 -3.57 -1.73
N HIS A 62 -10.29 -4.65 -2.39
CA HIS A 62 -10.01 -5.93 -1.71
C HIS A 62 -8.65 -5.95 -1.00
N LEU A 63 -7.72 -5.08 -1.38
CA LEU A 63 -6.35 -5.10 -0.86
C LEU A 63 -6.28 -4.86 0.66
N PRO A 64 -6.97 -3.86 1.26
CA PRO A 64 -6.94 -3.64 2.69
C PRO A 64 -7.40 -4.86 3.50
N ILE A 65 -8.42 -5.58 3.01
CA ILE A 65 -8.96 -6.77 3.68
C ILE A 65 -7.93 -7.90 3.64
N LEU A 66 -7.37 -8.18 2.46
CA LEU A 66 -6.32 -9.19 2.27
C LEU A 66 -5.06 -8.88 3.09
N CYS A 67 -4.69 -7.59 3.18
CA CYS A 67 -3.60 -7.14 4.03
C CYS A 67 -3.85 -7.48 5.50
N GLU A 68 -5.05 -7.20 6.01
CA GLU A 68 -5.41 -7.44 7.40
C GLU A 68 -5.37 -8.94 7.74
N GLU A 69 -5.96 -9.79 6.88
CA GLU A 69 -5.92 -11.25 7.04
C GLU A 69 -4.48 -11.79 7.10
N LYS A 70 -3.58 -11.20 6.31
CA LYS A 70 -2.17 -11.60 6.23
C LYS A 70 -1.28 -10.88 7.24
N ASN A 71 -1.82 -9.98 8.06
CA ASN A 71 -1.08 -9.11 8.99
C ASN A 71 0.00 -8.26 8.28
N ILE A 72 -0.28 -7.79 7.06
CA ILE A 72 0.61 -6.94 6.28
C ILE A 72 0.24 -5.46 6.51
N PRO A 73 1.20 -4.58 6.84
CA PRO A 73 0.94 -3.15 7.00
C PRO A 73 0.48 -2.51 5.68
N CYS A 74 -0.68 -1.85 5.70
CA CYS A 74 -1.26 -1.19 4.53
C CYS A 74 -1.59 0.27 4.84
N ILE A 75 -1.09 1.18 3.99
CA ILE A 75 -1.16 2.64 4.17
C ILE A 75 -1.96 3.23 3.02
N GLY A 76 -2.90 4.12 3.34
CA GLY A 76 -3.63 4.91 2.35
C GLY A 76 -2.93 6.26 2.12
N THR A 77 -2.69 6.63 0.87
CA THR A 77 -2.29 7.99 0.46
C THR A 77 -3.38 8.64 -0.38
N ASP A 78 -3.45 9.96 -0.40
CA ASP A 78 -4.47 10.70 -1.13
C ASP A 78 -4.20 10.74 -2.65
N SER A 79 -2.93 10.70 -3.10
CA SER A 79 -2.61 10.69 -4.53
C SER A 79 -1.55 9.67 -4.96
N LYS A 80 -1.80 9.04 -6.12
CA LYS A 80 -0.89 8.18 -6.86
C LYS A 80 0.33 8.94 -7.39
N THR A 81 0.19 10.25 -7.61
CA THR A 81 1.29 11.11 -8.11
C THR A 81 2.44 11.19 -7.11
N GLU A 82 2.16 10.92 -5.83
CA GLU A 82 3.15 10.92 -4.77
C GLU A 82 3.94 9.58 -4.69
N LEU A 83 3.61 8.54 -5.49
CA LEU A 83 4.16 7.16 -5.41
C LEU A 83 5.17 6.74 -6.52
#